data_AF-A0A6B0Z6R2-F1
#
_entry.id   AF-A0A6B0Z6R2-F1
#
_cell.length_a   1.000
_cell.length_b   1.000
_cell.length_c   1.000
_cell.angle_alpha   90.00
_cell.angle_beta   90.00
_cell.angle_gamma   90.00
#
_symmetry.space_group_name_H-M   'P 1'
#
loop_
_entity.id
_entity.type
_entity.pdbx_description
1 polymer ?
#
loop_
_entity_poly.entity_id
_entity_poly.type
_entity_poly.pdbx_seq_one_letter_code
_entity_poly.pdbx_strand_id
1 'polypeptide(L)'
;MPKDPPETRLQDLTRGKQPRFFDVQGVDELVSITMGLAQELWAVKERLAAVEALGRDGISAEAVEAYEFSDEERAALDRERKEFIDRIYFVLREGDDG
;
A
#
# COMPACT_ATOMS: atom_id res chain seq x y z
N MET A 1 4.70 45.61 -13.26
CA MET A 1 5.72 44.74 -12.62
C MET A 1 5.05 43.42 -12.27
N PRO A 2 5.71 42.28 -12.47
CA PRO A 2 5.06 40.97 -12.45
C PRO A 2 4.58 40.63 -11.04
N LYS A 3 3.37 40.05 -10.98
CA LYS A 3 2.73 39.50 -9.78
C LYS A 3 3.46 38.22 -9.37
N ASP A 4 3.64 38.03 -8.07
CA ASP A 4 4.19 36.80 -7.48
C ASP A 4 3.56 35.53 -8.09
N PRO A 5 4.31 34.43 -8.21
CA PRO A 5 3.76 33.17 -8.69
C PRO A 5 2.66 32.71 -7.73
N PRO A 6 1.61 32.02 -8.22
CA PRO A 6 0.60 31.49 -7.32
C PRO A 6 1.28 30.46 -6.42
N GLU A 7 1.42 30.77 -5.14
CA GLU A 7 1.69 29.77 -4.12
C GLU A 7 0.58 28.73 -4.24
N THR A 8 0.93 27.53 -4.70
CA THR A 8 0.05 26.37 -4.65
C THR A 8 -0.26 26.13 -3.19
N ARG A 9 -1.36 26.71 -2.73
CA ARG A 9 -1.83 26.63 -1.36
C ARG A 9 -2.17 25.17 -1.07
N LEU A 10 -1.24 24.49 -0.43
CA LEU A 10 -1.51 23.35 0.43
C LEU A 10 -2.31 23.82 1.68
N GLN A 11 -3.38 24.58 1.47
CA GLN A 11 -4.22 25.17 2.50
C GLN A 11 -5.62 24.62 2.34
N ASP A 12 -5.81 23.36 2.73
CA ASP A 12 -7.09 22.88 3.29
C ASP A 12 -6.95 21.49 3.90
N LEU A 13 -5.88 21.27 4.67
CA LEU A 13 -5.86 20.21 5.70
C LEU A 13 -6.71 20.68 6.89
N THR A 14 -8.01 20.89 6.66
CA THR A 14 -8.97 21.06 7.75
C THR A 14 -9.06 19.74 8.48
N ARG A 15 -8.68 19.78 9.77
CA ARG A 15 -8.69 18.69 10.73
C ARG A 15 -9.98 17.86 10.57
N GLY A 16 -9.88 16.69 9.93
CA GLY A 16 -10.96 15.71 9.81
C GLY A 16 -11.63 15.55 8.44
N LYS A 17 -11.31 16.35 7.41
CA LYS A 17 -11.75 16.07 6.03
C LYS A 17 -10.64 15.37 5.27
N GLN A 18 -10.93 14.20 4.70
CA GLN A 18 -9.96 13.54 3.82
C GLN A 18 -9.64 14.45 2.63
N PRO A 19 -8.37 14.57 2.23
CA PRO A 19 -8.02 15.30 1.03
C PRO A 19 -8.73 14.67 -0.16
N ARG A 20 -9.34 15.51 -1.00
CA ARG A 20 -9.97 15.09 -2.23
C ARG A 20 -8.98 15.29 -3.37
N PHE A 21 -8.62 14.23 -4.08
CA PHE A 21 -7.65 14.25 -5.18
C PHE A 21 -8.33 14.18 -6.54
N PHE A 22 -9.54 13.64 -6.62
CA PHE A 22 -10.26 13.46 -7.89
C PHE A 22 -11.52 14.32 -7.98
N ASP A 23 -11.81 14.80 -9.20
CA ASP A 23 -13.02 15.59 -9.48
C ASP A 23 -14.30 14.74 -9.40
N VAL A 24 -14.19 13.43 -9.65
CA VAL A 24 -15.32 12.50 -9.57
C VAL A 24 -15.55 12.08 -8.11
N GLN A 25 -16.78 12.28 -7.62
CA GLN A 25 -17.17 11.90 -6.27
C GLN A 25 -17.06 10.38 -6.07
N GLY A 26 -16.53 9.93 -4.92
CA GLY A 26 -16.42 8.51 -4.59
C GLY A 26 -15.13 7.85 -5.02
N VAL A 27 -14.32 8.49 -5.87
CA VAL A 27 -13.05 7.91 -6.36
C VAL A 27 -12.00 7.90 -5.26
N ASP A 28 -11.84 8.98 -4.50
CA ASP A 28 -10.91 9.04 -3.37
C ASP A 28 -11.25 7.99 -2.30
N GLU A 29 -12.53 7.83 -1.98
CA GLU A 29 -13.01 6.82 -1.04
C GLU A 29 -12.74 5.40 -1.56
N LEU A 30 -12.98 5.15 -2.84
CA LEU A 30 -12.70 3.86 -3.47
C LEU A 30 -11.20 3.53 -3.46
N VAL A 31 -10.35 4.51 -3.78
CA VAL A 31 -8.88 4.36 -3.69
C VAL A 31 -8.47 4.06 -2.25
N SER A 32 -9.01 4.79 -1.27
CA SER A 32 -8.71 4.55 0.15
C SER A 32 -9.11 3.14 0.60
N ILE A 33 -10.32 2.68 0.23
CA ILE A 33 -10.79 1.32 0.51
C ILE A 33 -9.87 0.28 -0.16
N THR A 34 -9.51 0.50 -1.42
CA THR A 34 -8.65 -0.41 -2.18
C THR A 34 -7.26 -0.51 -1.58
N MET A 35 -6.69 0.61 -1.13
CA MET A 35 -5.40 0.63 -0.43
C MET A 35 -5.47 -0.09 0.92
N GLY A 36 -6.57 0.06 1.67
CA GLY A 36 -6.80 -0.72 2.88
C GLY A 36 -6.84 -2.22 2.61
N LEU A 37 -7.59 -2.65 1.59
CA LEU A 37 -7.64 -4.06 1.18
C LEU A 37 -6.27 -4.58 0.71
N ALA A 38 -5.50 -3.77 -0.01
CA ALA A 38 -4.16 -4.12 -0.44
C ALA A 38 -3.21 -4.34 0.74
N GLN A 39 -3.32 -3.51 1.79
CA GLN A 39 -2.54 -3.66 3.02
C GLN A 39 -2.91 -4.97 3.75
N GLU A 40 -4.20 -5.27 3.91
CA GLU A 40 -4.64 -6.51 4.54
C GLU A 40 -4.20 -7.75 3.73
N LEU A 41 -4.29 -7.68 2.38
CA LEU A 41 -3.81 -8.75 1.52
C LEU A 41 -2.29 -8.97 1.66
N TRP A 42 -1.52 -7.89 1.81
CA TRP A 42 -0.09 -8.00 2.05
C TRP A 42 0.22 -8.70 3.38
N ALA A 43 -0.48 -8.36 4.46
CA ALA A 43 -0.34 -9.03 5.75
C ALA A 43 -0.64 -10.54 5.66
N VAL A 44 -1.65 -10.92 4.86
CA VAL A 44 -1.96 -12.33 4.58
C VAL A 44 -0.83 -13.00 3.79
N LYS A 45 -0.22 -12.34 2.80
CA LYS A 45 0.94 -12.88 2.06
C LYS A 45 2.16 -13.06 2.95
N GLU A 46 2.45 -12.13 3.85
CA GLU A 46 3.54 -12.30 4.84
C GLU A 46 3.26 -13.49 5.77
N ARG A 47 2.03 -13.64 6.26
CA ARG A 47 1.65 -14.83 7.04
C ARG A 47 1.86 -16.12 6.26
N LEU A 48 1.49 -16.14 4.97
CA LEU A 48 1.68 -17.31 4.12
C LEU A 48 3.16 -17.63 3.93
N ALA A 49 4.02 -16.62 3.74
CA ALA A 49 5.46 -16.83 3.67
C ALA A 49 6.03 -17.45 4.94
N ALA A 50 5.55 -17.03 6.12
CA ALA A 50 5.94 -17.66 7.40
C ALA A 50 5.49 -19.12 7.48
N VAL A 51 4.26 -19.43 7.04
CA VAL A 51 3.75 -20.81 6.95
C VAL A 51 4.61 -21.67 6.02
N GLU A 52 4.98 -21.13 4.86
CA GLU A 52 5.82 -21.83 3.87
C GLU A 52 7.23 -22.09 4.40
N ALA A 53 7.82 -21.12 5.10
CA ALA A 53 9.16 -21.24 5.68
C ALA A 53 9.22 -22.26 6.83
N LEU A 54 8.15 -22.38 7.63
CA LEU A 54 8.04 -23.39 8.69
C LEU A 54 7.91 -24.83 8.16
N GLY A 55 7.52 -25.00 6.89
CA GLY A 55 7.40 -26.32 6.26
C GLY A 55 6.33 -27.23 6.88
N ARG A 56 6.23 -28.49 6.44
CA ARG A 56 5.09 -29.37 6.81
C ARG A 56 5.09 -29.86 8.26
N ASP A 57 6.23 -29.91 8.91
CA ASP A 57 6.37 -30.55 10.24
C ASP A 57 6.31 -29.56 11.41
N GLY A 58 6.18 -28.25 11.12
CA GLY A 58 6.28 -27.17 12.10
C GLY A 58 5.16 -26.12 12.07
N ILE A 59 4.08 -26.33 11.30
CA ILE A 59 2.98 -25.34 11.23
C ILE A 59 2.04 -25.52 12.42
N SER A 60 2.20 -24.65 13.43
CA SER A 60 1.17 -24.32 14.40
C SER A 60 0.83 -22.82 14.29
N ALA A 61 -0.34 -22.42 14.81
CA ALA A 61 -0.69 -21.00 14.81
C ALA A 61 0.35 -20.17 15.59
N GLU A 62 0.80 -20.69 16.73
CA GLU A 62 1.82 -20.07 17.58
C GLU A 62 3.18 -20.00 16.89
N ALA A 63 3.56 -21.05 16.15
CA ALA A 63 4.81 -21.07 15.39
C ALA A 63 4.82 -20.01 14.30
N VAL A 64 3.69 -19.81 13.60
CA VAL A 64 3.54 -18.80 12.56
C VAL A 64 3.61 -17.39 13.15
N GLU A 65 2.97 -17.13 14.30
CA GLU A 65 3.06 -15.81 14.96
C GLU A 65 4.46 -15.50 15.50
N ALA A 66 5.18 -16.53 15.94
CA ALA A 66 6.53 -16.39 16.49
C ALA A 66 7.64 -16.41 15.43
N TYR A 67 7.29 -16.62 14.16
CA TYR A 67 8.27 -16.75 13.09
C TYR A 67 8.91 -15.39 12.78
N GLU A 68 10.23 -15.32 12.93
CA GLU A 68 11.03 -14.16 12.55
C GLU A 68 11.74 -14.44 11.23
N PHE A 69 11.41 -13.63 10.21
CA PHE A 69 12.10 -13.65 8.93
C PHE A 69 13.57 -13.26 9.10
N SER A 70 14.47 -14.00 8.46
CA SER A 70 15.85 -13.59 8.25
C SER A 70 15.94 -12.28 7.45
N ASP A 71 17.11 -11.63 7.49
CA ASP A 71 17.35 -10.40 6.74
C ASP A 71 17.17 -10.61 5.23
N GLU A 72 17.58 -11.78 4.71
CA GLU A 72 17.42 -12.14 3.31
C GLU A 72 15.94 -12.31 2.91
N GLU A 73 15.16 -13.00 3.74
CA GLU A 73 13.72 -13.19 3.52
C GLU A 73 12.97 -11.86 3.62
N ARG A 74 13.30 -11.03 4.61
CA ARG A 74 12.72 -9.69 4.75
C ARG A 74 13.00 -8.83 3.53
N ALA A 75 14.24 -8.83 3.04
CA ALA A 75 14.60 -8.10 1.83
C ALA A 75 13.86 -8.63 0.58
N ALA A 76 13.57 -9.92 0.51
CA ALA A 76 12.78 -10.50 -0.57
C ALA A 76 11.31 -10.06 -0.50
N LEU A 77 10.70 -10.12 0.68
CA LEU A 77 9.34 -9.64 0.93
C LEU A 77 9.21 -8.15 0.62
N ASP A 78 10.19 -7.33 0.99
CA ASP A 78 10.18 -5.89 0.71
C ASP A 78 10.23 -5.58 -0.80
N ARG A 79 11.03 -6.33 -1.56
CA ARG A 79 11.03 -6.21 -3.04
C ARG A 79 9.67 -6.59 -3.62
N GLU A 80 9.11 -7.71 -3.19
CA GLU A 80 7.81 -8.16 -3.68
C GLU A 80 6.68 -7.18 -3.29
N ARG A 81 6.74 -6.59 -2.09
CA ARG A 81 5.80 -5.55 -1.64
C ARG A 81 5.85 -4.34 -2.55
N LYS A 82 7.06 -3.90 -2.88
CA LYS A 82 7.26 -2.77 -3.79
C LYS A 82 6.66 -3.06 -5.16
N GLU A 83 6.92 -4.24 -5.73
CA GLU A 83 6.34 -4.65 -7.00
C GLU A 83 4.81 -4.77 -6.95
N PHE A 84 4.26 -5.27 -5.85
CA PHE A 84 2.82 -5.34 -5.63
C PHE A 84 2.17 -3.96 -5.62
N ILE A 85 2.77 -3.01 -4.89
CA ILE A 85 2.32 -1.62 -4.83
C ILE A 85 2.45 -0.96 -6.22
N ASP A 86 3.56 -1.18 -6.92
CA ASP A 86 3.78 -0.63 -8.26
C ASP A 86 2.72 -1.14 -9.26
N ARG A 87 2.29 -2.41 -9.16
CA ARG A 87 1.16 -2.95 -9.96
C ARG A 87 -0.18 -2.31 -9.65
N ILE A 88 -0.46 -2.00 -8.38
CA ILE A 88 -1.71 -1.30 -8.00
C ILE A 88 -1.72 0.11 -8.58
N TYR A 89 -0.61 0.84 -8.45
CA TYR A 89 -0.52 2.21 -8.95
C TYR A 89 -0.37 2.32 -10.46
N PHE A 90 0.01 1.25 -11.16
CA PHE A 90 0.13 1.25 -12.63
C PHE A 90 -1.17 1.70 -13.30
N VAL A 91 -2.32 1.22 -12.80
CA VAL A 91 -3.66 1.57 -13.31
C VAL A 91 -3.95 3.06 -13.21
N LEU A 92 -3.42 3.74 -12.19
CA LEU A 92 -3.59 5.18 -12.01
C LEU A 92 -2.68 6.01 -12.91
N ARG A 93 -1.60 5.44 -13.47
CA ARG A 93 -0.64 6.15 -14.34
C ARG A 93 -1.02 6.10 -15.81
N GLU A 94 -1.64 5.01 -16.29
CA GLU A 94 -2.06 4.90 -17.70
C GLU A 94 -3.31 5.73 -18.04
N GLY A 95 -4.01 6.27 -17.03
CA GLY A 95 -5.19 7.12 -17.22
C GLY A 95 -4.89 8.60 -17.55
N ASP A 96 -3.63 9.04 -17.45
CA ASP A 96 -3.21 10.43 -17.72
C ASP A 96 -2.83 10.68 -19.20
N ASP A 97 -2.79 9.64 -20.04
CA ASP A 97 -2.45 9.71 -21.48
C ASP A 97 -3.69 9.73 -22.41
N GLY A 98 -4.88 10.05 -21.89
CA GLY A 98 -6.17 10.05 -22.61
C GLY A 98 -6.88 11.39 -22.70
#